data_AF-A0AAD7UJB0-F1
#
_entry.id   AF-A0AAD7UJB0-F1
#
_cell.length_a   1.000
_cell.length_b   1.000
_cell.length_c   1.000
_cell.angle_alpha   90.00
_cell.angle_beta   90.00
_cell.angle_gamma   90.00
#
_symmetry.space_group_name_H-M   'P 1'
#
loop_
_entity.id
_entity.type
_entity.pdbx_description
1 polymer ?
#
loop_
_entity_poly.entity_id
_entity_poly.type
_entity_poly.pdbx_seq_one_letter_code
_entity_poly.pdbx_strand_id
1 'polypeptide(L)'
;MSVLFARMGSMAEVVVSKLFPAGAGWQASSILADQLGHAADTATFAAITGVGEGLTVFAGHTTYNLVKKIVKPEVSLASEVGVATWLGSAATCSGASWQPIVNVLQASGMPFEVVFAGTWLGCGTVFLAGLRVGRVLMPWMPSPDNGNFSSDAFLSMAIGGATAFFVGTDVAYLNGTGNFLRPIVGVENLDSDLIACIKAGSSTALGFTVAQTAQNLTFPANTAWCD
;
A
#
# COMPACT_ATOMS: atom_id res chain seq x y z
N MET A 1 20.23 -19.97 6.61
CA MET A 1 18.93 -19.32 6.93
C MET A 1 17.87 -19.98 6.07
N SER A 2 16.72 -20.39 6.63
CA SER A 2 15.66 -21.01 5.81
C SER A 2 15.05 -19.97 4.86
N VAL A 3 14.57 -20.41 3.70
CA VAL A 3 13.89 -19.53 2.71
C VAL A 3 12.75 -18.77 3.39
N LEU A 4 11.96 -19.44 4.23
CA LEU A 4 10.88 -18.82 4.97
C LEU A 4 11.35 -17.68 5.87
N PHE A 5 12.47 -17.86 6.58
CA PHE A 5 13.02 -16.81 7.45
C PHE A 5 13.49 -15.59 6.63
N ALA A 6 14.14 -15.84 5.48
CA ALA A 6 14.55 -14.76 4.58
C ALA A 6 13.33 -13.97 4.05
N ARG A 7 12.29 -14.66 3.60
CA ARG A 7 11.04 -14.04 3.12
C ARG A 7 10.33 -13.23 4.21
N MET A 8 10.27 -13.73 5.44
CA MET A 8 9.70 -12.97 6.57
C MET A 8 10.54 -11.75 6.92
N GLY A 9 11.87 -11.85 6.80
CA GLY A 9 12.77 -10.70 6.91
C GLY A 9 12.45 -9.63 5.87
N SER A 10 12.42 -9.99 4.58
CA SER A 10 12.07 -9.08 3.49
C SER A 10 10.69 -8.45 3.67
N MET A 11 9.70 -9.23 4.11
CA MET A 11 8.36 -8.72 4.44
C MET A 11 8.42 -7.66 5.55
N ALA A 12 9.14 -7.91 6.65
CA ALA A 12 9.28 -6.96 7.74
C ALA A 12 9.98 -5.66 7.29
N GLU A 13 11.03 -5.77 6.48
CA GLU A 13 11.68 -4.59 5.88
C GLU A 13 10.69 -3.78 5.05
N VAL A 14 9.87 -4.45 4.23
CA VAL A 14 8.88 -3.81 3.36
C VAL A 14 7.77 -3.14 4.15
N VAL A 15 7.29 -3.77 5.23
CA VAL A 15 6.29 -3.19 6.12
C VAL A 15 6.76 -1.86 6.71
N VAL A 16 7.97 -1.82 7.26
CA VAL A 16 8.52 -0.63 7.91
C VAL A 16 8.90 0.45 6.89
N SER A 17 9.50 0.04 5.77
CA SER A 17 10.04 0.99 4.79
C SER A 17 9.00 1.54 3.82
N LYS A 18 7.91 0.83 3.53
CA LYS A 18 6.91 1.26 2.53
C LYS A 18 5.49 1.25 3.05
N LEU A 19 5.00 0.13 3.59
CA LEU A 19 3.55 -0.03 3.81
C LEU A 19 3.02 0.87 4.91
N PHE A 20 3.69 0.92 6.07
CA PHE A 20 3.28 1.84 7.12
C PHE A 20 3.37 3.30 6.63
N PRO A 21 4.49 3.76 6.00
CA PRO A 21 4.53 5.07 5.38
C PRO A 21 3.44 5.32 4.34
N ALA A 22 3.07 4.33 3.53
CA ALA A 22 2.03 4.44 2.50
C ALA A 22 0.68 4.82 3.13
N GLY A 23 0.18 4.00 4.07
CA GLY A 23 -1.11 4.28 4.72
C GLY A 23 -1.09 5.59 5.52
N ALA A 24 0.00 5.87 6.24
CA ALA A 24 0.15 7.12 6.98
C ALA A 24 0.19 8.35 6.05
N GLY A 25 0.89 8.24 4.91
CA GLY A 25 1.02 9.31 3.92
C GLY A 25 -0.29 9.57 3.16
N TRP A 26 -1.03 8.52 2.83
CA TRP A 26 -2.37 8.64 2.26
C TRP A 26 -3.28 9.40 3.23
N GLN A 27 -3.32 9.01 4.50
CA GLN A 27 -4.17 9.64 5.52
C GLN A 27 -3.75 11.09 5.82
N ALA A 28 -2.46 11.38 5.91
CA ALA A 28 -1.98 12.74 6.07
C ALA A 28 -2.43 13.62 4.88
N SER A 29 -2.41 13.05 3.68
CA SER A 29 -2.81 13.76 2.46
C SER A 29 -4.32 13.90 2.32
N SER A 30 -5.11 12.98 2.88
CA SER A 30 -6.58 13.11 2.92
C SER A 30 -6.99 14.24 3.86
N ILE A 31 -6.32 14.39 5.00
CA ILE A 31 -6.50 15.52 5.92
C ILE A 31 -6.14 16.83 5.24
N LEU A 32 -5.00 16.87 4.53
CA LEU A 32 -4.60 18.05 3.75
C LEU A 32 -5.63 18.38 2.66
N ALA A 33 -6.11 17.38 1.91
CA ALA A 33 -7.12 17.58 0.87
C ALA A 33 -8.42 18.16 1.44
N ASP A 34 -8.89 17.66 2.58
CA ASP A 34 -10.06 18.17 3.29
C ASP A 34 -9.87 19.62 3.76
N GLN A 35 -8.70 19.95 4.34
CA GLN A 35 -8.33 21.32 4.72
C GLN A 35 -8.27 22.29 3.53
N LEU A 36 -7.99 21.79 2.33
CA LEU A 36 -8.04 22.54 1.07
C LEU A 36 -9.45 22.63 0.47
N GLY A 37 -10.46 22.05 1.13
CA GLY A 37 -11.86 22.07 0.70
C GLY A 37 -12.19 21.06 -0.40
N HIS A 38 -11.36 20.03 -0.60
CA HIS A 38 -11.64 18.96 -1.56
C HIS A 38 -12.42 17.83 -0.89
N ALA A 39 -13.67 17.63 -1.32
CA ALA A 39 -14.48 16.52 -0.85
C ALA A 39 -13.92 15.16 -1.32
N ALA A 40 -14.17 14.10 -0.53
CA ALA A 40 -13.66 12.75 -0.76
C ALA A 40 -14.18 12.08 -2.06
N ASP A 41 -15.22 12.62 -2.69
CA ASP A 41 -15.75 12.15 -3.97
C ASP A 41 -15.16 12.88 -5.19
N THR A 42 -14.18 13.76 -4.98
CA THR A 42 -13.55 14.52 -6.05
C THR A 42 -12.30 13.85 -6.61
N ALA A 43 -12.04 14.05 -7.90
CA ALA A 43 -10.80 13.61 -8.54
C ALA A 43 -9.55 14.26 -7.92
N THR A 44 -9.67 15.49 -7.42
CA THR A 44 -8.56 16.19 -6.77
C THR A 44 -8.18 15.55 -5.44
N PHE A 45 -9.17 15.17 -4.62
CA PHE A 45 -8.91 14.43 -3.38
C PHE A 45 -8.16 13.12 -3.68
N ALA A 46 -8.67 12.34 -4.63
CA ALA A 46 -8.03 11.11 -5.09
C ALA A 46 -6.57 11.35 -5.57
N ALA A 47 -6.33 12.41 -6.35
CA ALA A 47 -4.98 12.73 -6.81
C ALA A 47 -4.04 13.10 -5.66
N ILE A 48 -4.49 13.94 -4.72
CA ILE A 48 -3.68 14.38 -3.57
C ILE A 48 -3.32 13.18 -2.68
N THR A 49 -4.29 12.31 -2.36
CA THR A 49 -4.03 11.15 -1.51
C THR A 49 -3.11 10.12 -2.17
N GLY A 50 -3.28 9.87 -3.47
CA GLY A 50 -2.37 9.02 -4.24
C GLY A 50 -0.95 9.58 -4.31
N VAL A 51 -0.79 10.87 -4.59
CA VAL A 51 0.53 11.52 -4.58
C VAL A 51 1.17 11.42 -3.19
N GLY A 52 0.39 11.65 -2.14
CA GLY A 52 0.78 11.47 -0.75
C GLY A 52 1.37 10.10 -0.46
N GLU A 53 0.61 9.05 -0.80
CA GLU A 53 1.03 7.65 -0.63
C GLU A 53 2.34 7.36 -1.40
N GLY A 54 2.43 7.77 -2.67
CA GLY A 54 3.63 7.52 -3.48
C GLY A 54 4.87 8.23 -2.95
N LEU A 55 4.73 9.48 -2.48
CA LEU A 55 5.83 10.24 -1.90
C LEU A 55 6.32 9.64 -0.58
N THR A 56 5.43 9.14 0.26
CA THR A 56 5.84 8.50 1.52
C THR A 56 6.40 7.10 1.31
N VAL A 57 5.95 6.35 0.30
CA VAL A 57 6.62 5.11 -0.14
C VAL A 57 8.04 5.40 -0.62
N PHE A 58 8.20 6.42 -1.46
CA PHE A 58 9.52 6.85 -1.93
C PHE A 58 10.43 7.23 -0.76
N ALA A 59 9.97 8.17 0.08
CA ALA A 59 10.75 8.68 1.21
C ALA A 59 11.08 7.59 2.22
N GLY A 60 10.12 6.72 2.54
CA GLY A 60 10.32 5.60 3.47
C GLY A 60 11.35 4.60 2.96
N HIS A 61 11.26 4.18 1.70
CA HIS A 61 12.21 3.24 1.10
C HIS A 61 13.63 3.82 1.03
N THR A 62 13.76 5.06 0.58
CA THR A 62 15.06 5.74 0.48
C THR A 62 15.67 5.96 1.85
N THR A 63 14.91 6.43 2.84
CA THR A 63 15.38 6.65 4.21
C THR A 63 15.80 5.35 4.87
N TYR A 64 14.99 4.30 4.72
CA TYR A 64 15.32 2.98 5.25
C TYR A 64 16.64 2.46 4.68
N ASN A 65 16.85 2.55 3.36
CA ASN A 65 18.08 2.09 2.73
C ASN A 65 19.30 2.98 3.04
N LEU A 66 19.10 4.27 3.27
CA LEU A 66 20.16 5.17 3.79
C LEU A 66 20.65 4.70 5.16
N VAL A 67 19.74 4.39 6.07
CA VAL A 67 20.08 3.86 7.41
C VAL A 67 20.68 2.46 7.29
N LYS A 68 20.09 1.58 6.47
CA LYS A 68 20.60 0.22 6.23
C LYS A 68 22.03 0.22 5.70
N LYS A 69 22.41 1.22 4.89
CA LYS A 69 23.77 1.35 4.37
C LYS A 69 24.83 1.55 5.46
N ILE A 70 24.47 2.10 6.63
CA ILE A 70 25.39 2.26 7.77
C ILE A 70 25.89 0.89 8.25
N VAL A 71 25.03 -0.13 8.21
CA VAL A 71 25.35 -1.50 8.65
C VAL A 71 25.63 -2.47 7.49
N LYS A 72 25.22 -2.11 6.27
CA LYS A 72 25.41 -2.87 5.02
C LYS A 72 25.98 -1.94 3.93
N PRO A 73 27.30 -1.64 3.94
CA PRO A 73 27.91 -0.68 3.04
C PRO A 73 27.72 -0.97 1.54
N GLU A 74 27.44 -2.23 1.19
CA GLU A 74 27.17 -2.71 -0.17
C GLU A 74 25.85 -2.20 -0.77
N VAL A 75 24.94 -1.63 0.04
CA VAL A 75 23.68 -1.06 -0.44
C VAL A 75 23.95 0.09 -1.43
N SER A 76 23.43 -0.04 -2.67
CA SER A 76 23.53 0.99 -3.71
C SER A 76 22.35 1.95 -3.63
N LEU A 77 22.54 3.12 -3.00
CA LEU A 77 21.46 4.12 -2.87
C LEU A 77 20.91 4.59 -4.22
N ALA A 78 21.74 4.65 -5.26
CA ALA A 78 21.28 5.02 -6.60
C ALA A 78 20.27 3.99 -7.16
N SER A 79 20.56 2.70 -6.97
CA SER A 79 19.64 1.63 -7.35
C SER A 79 18.35 1.67 -6.51
N GLU A 80 18.49 1.86 -5.20
CA GLU A 80 17.35 1.92 -4.28
C GLU A 80 16.46 3.14 -4.53
N VAL A 81 17.00 4.28 -4.97
CA VAL A 81 16.22 5.43 -5.42
C VAL A 81 15.44 5.10 -6.69
N GLY A 82 16.05 4.40 -7.66
CA GLY A 82 15.34 3.95 -8.86
C GLY A 82 14.16 3.02 -8.54
N VAL A 83 14.36 2.09 -7.60
CA VAL A 83 13.29 1.21 -7.09
C VAL A 83 12.23 2.00 -6.33
N ALA A 84 12.63 2.96 -5.49
CA ALA A 84 11.70 3.82 -4.75
C ALA A 84 10.80 4.64 -5.70
N THR A 85 11.37 5.21 -6.77
CA THR A 85 10.61 5.97 -7.78
C THR A 85 9.60 5.07 -8.49
N TRP A 86 10.02 3.87 -8.89
CA TRP A 86 9.14 2.90 -9.54
C TRP A 86 8.00 2.45 -8.62
N LEU A 87 8.30 2.01 -7.40
CA LEU A 87 7.28 1.59 -6.42
C LEU A 87 6.37 2.74 -6.00
N GLY A 88 6.93 3.93 -5.77
CA GLY A 88 6.17 5.14 -5.43
C GLY A 88 5.18 5.51 -6.53
N SER A 89 5.55 5.37 -7.81
CA SER A 89 4.63 5.62 -8.92
C SER A 89 3.44 4.64 -8.96
N ALA A 90 3.69 3.35 -8.70
CA ALA A 90 2.63 2.35 -8.62
C ALA A 90 1.72 2.58 -7.39
N ALA A 91 2.31 2.95 -6.25
CA ALA A 91 1.58 3.34 -5.05
C ALA A 91 0.70 4.58 -5.29
N THR A 92 1.18 5.57 -6.06
CA THR A 92 0.34 6.71 -6.45
C THR A 92 -0.88 6.30 -7.25
N CYS A 93 -0.75 5.37 -8.20
CA CYS A 93 -1.89 4.86 -8.94
C CYS A 93 -2.90 4.16 -8.01
N SER A 94 -2.40 3.26 -7.16
CA SER A 94 -3.23 2.50 -6.20
C SER A 94 -3.94 3.43 -5.21
N GLY A 95 -3.20 4.32 -4.55
CA GLY A 95 -3.72 5.27 -3.57
C GLY A 95 -4.74 6.23 -4.15
N ALA A 96 -4.54 6.70 -5.39
CA ALA A 96 -5.52 7.54 -6.07
C ALA A 96 -6.80 6.79 -6.44
N SER A 97 -6.69 5.48 -6.73
CA SER A 97 -7.87 4.66 -7.04
C SER A 97 -8.69 4.27 -5.81
N TRP A 98 -8.09 4.30 -4.62
CA TRP A 98 -8.68 3.78 -3.39
C TRP A 98 -10.02 4.44 -3.05
N GLN A 99 -10.05 5.77 -2.94
CA GLN A 99 -11.27 6.49 -2.55
C GLN A 99 -12.40 6.32 -3.59
N PRO A 100 -12.16 6.47 -4.91
CA PRO A 100 -13.18 6.18 -5.91
C PRO A 100 -13.74 4.75 -5.85
N ILE A 101 -12.89 3.73 -5.68
CA ILE A 101 -13.33 2.33 -5.59
C ILE A 101 -14.22 2.12 -4.36
N VAL A 102 -13.77 2.60 -3.20
CA VAL A 102 -14.52 2.50 -1.94
C VAL A 102 -15.86 3.24 -2.07
N ASN A 103 -15.86 4.47 -2.59
CA ASN A 103 -17.08 5.27 -2.78
C ASN A 103 -18.10 4.54 -3.66
N VAL A 104 -17.69 3.97 -4.79
CA VAL A 104 -18.60 3.26 -5.70
C VAL A 104 -19.22 2.03 -5.03
N LEU A 105 -18.40 1.23 -4.34
CA LEU A 105 -18.86 0.02 -3.67
C LEU A 105 -19.80 0.37 -2.50
N GLN A 106 -19.46 1.41 -1.72
CA GLN A 106 -20.29 1.90 -0.62
C GLN A 106 -21.61 2.52 -1.10
N ALA A 107 -21.57 3.34 -2.15
CA ALA A 107 -22.77 3.95 -2.74
C ALA A 107 -23.75 2.90 -3.31
N SER A 108 -23.24 1.71 -3.65
CA SER A 108 -24.05 0.56 -4.08
C SER A 108 -24.68 -0.22 -2.91
N GLY A 109 -24.48 0.20 -1.66
CA GLY A 109 -25.02 -0.45 -0.47
C GLY A 109 -24.39 -1.82 -0.17
N MET A 110 -23.18 -2.09 -0.67
CA MET A 110 -22.50 -3.36 -0.47
C MET A 110 -22.03 -3.53 0.98
N PRO A 111 -22.04 -4.77 1.54
CA PRO A 111 -21.55 -5.07 2.89
C PRO A 111 -20.02 -5.07 3.00
N PHE A 112 -19.48 -5.06 4.23
CA PHE A 112 -18.06 -4.71 4.49
C PHE A 112 -17.14 -5.60 3.69
N GLU A 113 -17.44 -6.89 3.71
CA GLU A 113 -16.67 -7.94 3.10
C GLU A 113 -16.58 -7.75 1.59
N VAL A 114 -17.64 -7.22 0.97
CA VAL A 114 -17.67 -6.92 -0.47
C VAL A 114 -16.89 -5.65 -0.78
N VAL A 115 -17.00 -4.60 0.04
CA VAL A 115 -16.16 -3.39 -0.12
C VAL A 115 -14.69 -3.74 0.07
N PHE A 116 -14.37 -4.48 1.13
CA PHE A 116 -13.04 -5.00 1.45
C PHE A 116 -12.45 -5.82 0.29
N ALA A 117 -13.19 -6.81 -0.21
CA ALA A 117 -12.73 -7.65 -1.32
C ALA A 117 -12.63 -6.87 -2.65
N GLY A 118 -13.58 -5.97 -2.91
CA GLY A 118 -13.58 -5.12 -4.08
C GLY A 118 -12.40 -4.16 -4.09
N THR A 119 -12.08 -3.54 -2.95
CA THR A 119 -10.88 -2.70 -2.78
C THR A 119 -9.61 -3.52 -2.90
N TRP A 120 -9.56 -4.75 -2.37
CA TRP A 120 -8.41 -5.65 -2.56
C TRP A 120 -8.11 -5.83 -4.04
N LEU A 121 -9.10 -6.28 -4.81
CA LEU A 121 -8.95 -6.60 -6.23
C LEU A 121 -8.70 -5.34 -7.06
N GLY A 122 -9.46 -4.27 -6.81
CA GLY A 122 -9.39 -3.02 -7.55
C GLY A 122 -8.03 -2.34 -7.38
N CYS A 123 -7.65 -2.02 -6.15
CA CYS A 123 -6.40 -1.31 -5.88
C CYS A 123 -5.17 -2.19 -6.20
N GLY A 124 -5.22 -3.49 -5.90
CA GLY A 124 -4.16 -4.43 -6.32
C GLY A 124 -3.96 -4.46 -7.83
N THR A 125 -5.05 -4.44 -8.62
CA THR A 125 -4.97 -4.39 -10.09
C THR A 125 -4.40 -3.06 -10.58
N VAL A 126 -4.81 -1.94 -9.99
CA VAL A 126 -4.30 -0.61 -10.36
C VAL A 126 -2.81 -0.48 -9.99
N PHE A 127 -2.39 -1.04 -8.85
CA PHE A 127 -0.99 -1.11 -8.46
C PHE A 127 -0.17 -1.91 -9.49
N LEU A 128 -0.66 -3.10 -9.89
CA LEU A 128 -0.03 -3.92 -10.92
C LEU A 128 0.14 -3.13 -12.22
N ALA A 129 -0.94 -2.50 -12.70
CA ALA A 129 -0.88 -1.65 -13.89
C ALA A 129 0.16 -0.53 -13.75
N GLY A 130 0.22 0.12 -12.59
CA GLY A 130 1.23 1.13 -12.26
C GLY A 130 2.66 0.59 -12.35
N LEU A 131 2.94 -0.61 -11.82
CA LEU A 131 4.24 -1.26 -11.97
C LEU A 131 4.61 -1.48 -13.43
N ARG A 132 3.66 -1.99 -14.24
CA ARG A 132 3.89 -2.27 -15.67
C ARG A 132 4.15 -1.00 -16.46
N VAL A 133 3.34 0.03 -16.26
CA VAL A 133 3.52 1.35 -16.89
C VAL A 133 4.86 1.96 -16.46
N GLY A 134 5.20 1.87 -15.17
CA GLY A 134 6.48 2.32 -14.65
C GLY A 134 7.67 1.69 -15.38
N ARG A 135 7.65 0.38 -15.65
CA ARG A 135 8.72 -0.31 -16.42
C ARG A 135 8.81 0.15 -17.88
N VAL A 136 7.71 0.63 -18.47
CA VAL A 136 7.71 1.20 -19.83
C VAL A 136 8.30 2.61 -19.83
N LEU A 137 7.97 3.41 -18.82
CA LEU A 137 8.35 4.83 -18.75
C LEU A 137 9.74 5.06 -18.15
N MET A 138 10.23 4.15 -17.30
CA MET A 138 11.48 4.30 -16.55
C MET A 138 12.56 3.37 -17.13
N PRO A 139 13.49 3.88 -17.98
CA PRO A 139 14.42 3.05 -18.74
C PRO A 139 15.49 2.32 -17.89
N TRP A 140 15.66 2.69 -16.62
CA TRP A 140 16.52 1.97 -15.68
C TRP A 140 15.87 0.72 -15.08
N MET A 141 14.55 0.56 -15.24
CA MET A 141 13.86 -0.64 -14.80
C MET A 141 13.94 -1.72 -15.88
N PRO A 142 14.04 -3.01 -15.51
CA PRO A 142 13.89 -4.10 -16.46
C PRO A 142 12.55 -3.97 -17.20
N SER A 143 12.61 -4.05 -18.54
CA SER A 143 11.44 -3.98 -19.41
C SER A 143 10.39 -5.02 -19.01
N PRO A 144 9.09 -4.73 -19.19
CA PRO A 144 8.03 -5.64 -18.81
C PRO A 144 8.12 -6.94 -19.63
N ASP A 145 8.23 -8.08 -18.94
CA ASP A 145 8.21 -9.42 -19.53
C ASP A 145 7.39 -10.40 -18.67
N ASN A 146 7.35 -11.68 -19.04
CA ASN A 146 6.65 -12.72 -18.28
C ASN A 146 7.36 -13.11 -16.99
N GLY A 147 8.69 -12.96 -16.93
CA GLY A 147 9.48 -13.30 -15.74
C GLY A 147 9.18 -12.34 -14.59
N ASN A 148 9.19 -11.04 -14.87
CA ASN A 148 8.84 -10.03 -13.88
C ASN A 148 7.33 -9.85 -13.68
N PHE A 149 6.48 -10.28 -14.62
CA PHE A 149 5.02 -10.22 -14.44
C PHE A 149 4.54 -11.03 -13.23
N SER A 150 5.02 -12.25 -13.06
CA SER A 150 4.62 -13.10 -11.92
C SER A 150 4.99 -12.45 -10.58
N SER A 151 6.21 -11.93 -10.46
CA SER A 151 6.65 -11.20 -9.27
C SER A 151 5.82 -9.93 -9.02
N ASP A 152 5.57 -9.14 -10.07
CA ASP A 152 4.73 -7.94 -9.98
C ASP A 152 3.31 -8.32 -9.53
N ALA A 153 2.74 -9.43 -10.03
CA ALA A 153 1.41 -9.91 -9.66
C ALA A 153 1.34 -10.38 -8.20
N PHE A 154 2.33 -11.15 -7.72
CA PHE A 154 2.39 -11.56 -6.31
C PHE A 154 2.49 -10.36 -5.36
N LEU A 155 3.36 -9.40 -5.69
CA LEU A 155 3.48 -8.16 -4.91
C LEU A 155 2.14 -7.41 -4.91
N SER A 156 1.51 -7.26 -6.07
CA SER A 156 0.23 -6.56 -6.22
C SER A 156 -0.91 -7.22 -5.43
N MET A 157 -0.92 -8.55 -5.32
CA MET A 157 -1.85 -9.27 -4.47
C MET A 157 -1.65 -8.95 -2.98
N ALA A 158 -0.40 -8.79 -2.52
CA ALA A 158 -0.11 -8.39 -1.14
C ALA A 158 -0.48 -6.92 -0.88
N ILE A 159 -0.23 -6.03 -1.84
CA ILE A 159 -0.67 -4.62 -1.79
C ILE A 159 -2.20 -4.52 -1.75
N GLY A 160 -2.91 -5.32 -2.53
CA GLY A 160 -4.38 -5.42 -2.45
C GLY A 160 -4.86 -5.72 -1.02
N GLY A 161 -4.19 -6.66 -0.33
CA GLY A 161 -4.47 -6.94 1.08
C GLY A 161 -4.24 -5.73 1.99
N ALA A 162 -3.17 -4.98 1.77
CA ALA A 162 -2.89 -3.72 2.48
C ALA A 162 -4.05 -2.71 2.30
N THR A 163 -4.48 -2.49 1.05
CA THR A 163 -5.54 -1.54 0.72
C THR A 163 -6.92 -1.97 1.21
N ALA A 164 -7.18 -3.27 1.29
CA ALA A 164 -8.44 -3.81 1.81
C ALA A 164 -8.54 -3.61 3.33
N PHE A 165 -7.46 -3.87 4.06
CA PHE A 165 -7.42 -3.59 5.50
C PHE A 165 -7.54 -2.11 5.81
N PHE A 166 -7.09 -1.25 4.88
CA PHE A 166 -7.28 0.19 5.03
C PHE A 166 -8.75 0.60 5.03
N VAL A 167 -9.65 -0.14 4.36
CA VAL A 167 -11.12 0.09 4.49
C VAL A 167 -11.59 -0.04 5.94
N GLY A 168 -10.90 -0.83 6.75
CA GLY A 168 -11.17 -0.99 8.18
C GLY A 168 -10.99 0.28 9.02
N THR A 169 -10.26 1.27 8.53
CA THR A 169 -10.07 2.55 9.24
C THR A 169 -11.30 3.45 9.15
N ASP A 170 -12.13 3.27 8.11
CA ASP A 170 -13.38 4.01 7.95
C ASP A 170 -14.47 3.42 8.86
N VAL A 171 -14.68 4.10 10.00
CA VAL A 171 -15.69 3.70 11.00
C VAL A 171 -17.09 4.20 10.67
N ALA A 172 -17.25 5.08 9.66
CA ALA A 172 -18.57 5.54 9.21
C ALA A 172 -19.36 4.43 8.50
N TYR A 173 -18.68 3.33 8.18
CA TYR A 173 -19.20 2.19 7.49
C TYR A 173 -20.44 1.52 8.16
N LEU A 174 -21.48 1.30 7.35
CA LEU A 174 -22.80 0.70 7.68
C LEU A 174 -23.56 1.35 8.83
N ASN A 175 -23.72 2.68 8.86
CA ASN A 175 -24.59 3.33 9.86
C ASN A 175 -24.25 2.93 11.32
N GLY A 176 -22.97 2.65 11.61
CA GLY A 176 -22.51 2.25 12.93
C GLY A 176 -22.57 0.74 13.24
N THR A 177 -22.93 -0.13 12.30
CA THR A 177 -22.88 -1.60 12.50
C THR A 177 -21.44 -2.11 12.73
N GLY A 178 -20.44 -1.28 12.39
CA GLY A 178 -19.03 -1.56 12.60
C GLY A 178 -18.46 -2.54 11.56
N ASN A 179 -17.14 -2.67 11.56
CA ASN A 179 -16.41 -3.66 10.78
C ASN A 179 -15.47 -4.43 11.70
N PHE A 180 -15.03 -5.64 11.32
CA PHE A 180 -14.21 -6.48 12.19
C PHE A 180 -12.81 -5.91 12.48
N LEU A 181 -12.35 -4.93 11.69
CA LEU A 181 -11.07 -4.24 11.87
C LEU A 181 -11.18 -2.99 12.76
N ARG A 182 -12.38 -2.46 12.98
CA ARG A 182 -12.63 -1.25 13.78
C ARG A 182 -11.95 -1.29 15.15
N PRO A 183 -12.03 -2.38 15.94
CA PRO A 183 -11.38 -2.42 17.26
C PRO A 183 -9.83 -2.38 17.21
N ILE A 184 -9.24 -2.62 16.04
CA ILE A 184 -7.79 -2.71 15.85
C ILE A 184 -7.25 -1.43 15.23
N VAL A 185 -7.87 -0.96 14.14
CA VAL A 185 -7.35 0.14 13.31
C VAL A 185 -8.41 1.20 12.95
N GLY A 186 -9.64 1.09 13.45
CA GLY A 186 -10.70 2.06 13.19
C GLY A 186 -10.32 3.46 13.66
N VAL A 187 -10.43 4.46 12.79
CA VAL A 187 -10.22 5.88 13.13
C VAL A 187 -11.52 6.43 13.70
N GLU A 188 -11.54 6.68 15.01
CA GLU A 188 -12.72 7.14 15.75
C GLU A 188 -12.81 8.66 15.75
N ASN A 189 -14.01 9.21 15.97
CA ASN A 189 -14.28 10.66 15.91
C ASN A 189 -13.45 11.52 16.88
N LEU A 190 -12.86 10.92 17.93
CA LEU A 190 -12.02 11.63 18.91
C LEU A 190 -10.51 11.43 18.68
N ASP A 191 -10.13 10.66 17.65
CA ASP A 191 -8.73 10.51 17.30
C ASP A 191 -8.18 11.83 16.75
N SER A 192 -6.97 12.18 17.14
CA SER A 192 -6.24 13.28 16.50
C SER A 192 -5.73 12.86 15.12
N ASP A 193 -5.45 13.84 14.25
CA ASP A 193 -4.86 13.64 12.93
C ASP A 193 -3.64 12.70 12.94
N LEU A 194 -2.77 12.85 13.96
CA LEU A 194 -1.60 11.99 14.12
C LEU A 194 -1.99 10.53 14.42
N ILE A 195 -2.97 10.32 15.31
CA ILE A 195 -3.47 8.98 15.62
C ILE A 195 -4.15 8.37 14.40
N ALA A 196 -4.91 9.15 13.64
CA ALA A 196 -5.50 8.71 12.38
C ALA A 196 -4.43 8.23 11.40
N CYS A 197 -3.35 8.98 11.21
CA CYS A 197 -2.22 8.58 10.35
C CYS A 197 -1.53 7.30 10.84
N ILE A 198 -1.34 7.15 12.16
CA ILE A 198 -0.73 5.94 12.74
C ILE A 198 -1.64 4.72 12.51
N LYS A 199 -2.96 4.87 12.70
CA LYS A 199 -3.93 3.80 12.46
C LYS A 199 -4.00 3.41 10.99
N ALA A 200 -3.99 4.38 10.08
CA ALA A 200 -3.91 4.16 8.64
C ALA A 200 -2.63 3.40 8.23
N GLY A 201 -1.46 3.85 8.69
CA GLY A 201 -0.19 3.13 8.47
C GLY A 201 -0.21 1.72 9.06
N SER A 202 -0.80 1.54 10.24
CA SER A 202 -0.91 0.23 10.90
C SER A 202 -1.85 -0.71 10.14
N SER A 203 -2.95 -0.20 9.58
CA SER A 203 -3.92 -1.00 8.82
C SER A 203 -3.31 -1.59 7.54
N THR A 204 -2.59 -0.76 6.78
CA THR A 204 -1.89 -1.18 5.55
C THR A 204 -0.74 -2.13 5.86
N ALA A 205 0.05 -1.85 6.91
CA ALA A 205 1.07 -2.77 7.41
C ALA A 205 0.50 -4.14 7.80
N LEU A 206 -0.62 -4.17 8.52
CA LEU A 206 -1.31 -5.39 8.94
C LEU A 206 -1.84 -6.17 7.74
N GLY A 207 -2.57 -5.51 6.83
CA GLY A 207 -3.14 -6.17 5.66
C GLY A 207 -2.08 -6.77 4.74
N PHE A 208 -0.99 -6.03 4.49
CA PHE A 208 0.15 -6.56 3.75
C PHE A 208 0.78 -7.76 4.45
N THR A 209 1.00 -7.67 5.77
CA THR A 209 1.59 -8.76 6.55
C THR A 209 0.74 -10.03 6.47
N VAL A 210 -0.58 -9.91 6.58
CA VAL A 210 -1.51 -11.04 6.46
C VAL A 210 -1.44 -11.65 5.06
N ALA A 211 -1.56 -10.84 4.00
CA ALA A 211 -1.53 -11.33 2.63
C ALA A 211 -0.16 -11.94 2.28
N GLN A 212 0.94 -11.28 2.63
CA GLN A 212 2.29 -11.74 2.35
C GLN A 212 2.67 -12.97 3.18
N THR A 213 2.19 -13.10 4.41
CA THR A 213 2.38 -14.31 5.22
C THR A 213 1.73 -15.51 4.54
N ALA A 214 0.49 -15.35 4.04
CA ALA A 214 -0.18 -16.41 3.29
C ALA A 214 0.63 -16.81 2.04
N GLN A 215 1.16 -15.83 1.29
CA GLN A 215 2.02 -16.13 0.15
C GLN A 215 3.32 -16.85 0.56
N ASN A 216 4.00 -16.37 1.60
CA ASN A 216 5.25 -16.94 2.09
C ASN A 216 5.13 -18.41 2.53
N LEU A 217 3.97 -18.77 3.09
CA LEU A 217 3.67 -20.12 3.57
C LEU A 217 3.19 -21.07 2.46
N THR A 218 2.61 -20.55 1.38
CA THR A 218 1.95 -21.37 0.35
C THR A 218 2.77 -21.53 -0.93
N PHE A 219 3.52 -20.52 -1.35
CA PHE A 219 4.26 -20.56 -2.61
C PHE A 219 5.63 -21.24 -2.46
N PRO A 220 6.04 -22.11 -3.40
CA PRO A 220 7.36 -22.73 -3.41
C PRO A 220 8.50 -21.70 -3.46
N ALA A 221 9.70 -22.08 -3.05
CA ALA A 221 10.89 -21.24 -3.20
C ALA A 221 11.14 -20.83 -4.66
N ASN A 222 11.67 -19.62 -4.87
CA ASN A 222 11.98 -19.02 -6.18
C ASN A 222 10.76 -18.77 -7.08
N THR A 223 9.60 -18.50 -6.49
CA THR A 223 8.36 -18.20 -7.24
C THR A 223 7.72 -16.87 -6.84
N ALA A 224 8.00 -16.38 -5.63
CA ALA A 224 7.42 -15.14 -5.12
C ALA A 224 8.40 -13.98 -5.30
N TRP A 225 7.89 -12.75 -5.26
CA TRP A 225 8.69 -11.53 -5.41
C TRP A 225 9.72 -11.30 -4.28
N CYS A 226 9.59 -12.02 -3.17
CA CYS A 226 10.44 -11.91 -1.99
C CYS A 226 11.57 -12.97 -1.94
N ASP A 227 11.74 -13.74 -3.03
CA ASP A 227 12.82 -14.70 -3.24
C ASP A 227 14.08 -14.06 -3.85
#